data_AF-A0A2M8BEM9-F1
#
_entry.id   AF-A0A2M8BEM9-F1
#
_cell.length_a   1.000
_cell.length_b   1.000
_cell.length_c   1.000
_cell.angle_alpha   90.00
_cell.angle_beta   90.00
_cell.angle_gamma   90.00
#
_symmetry.space_group_name_H-M   'P 1'
#
loop_
_entity.id
_entity.type
_entity.pdbx_description
1 polymer ?
#
loop_
_entity_poly.entity_id
_entity_poly.type
_entity_poly.pdbx_seq_one_letter_code
_entity_poly.pdbx_strand_id
1 'polypeptide(L)' 'MPLPNYRLFLRFNSGQSGEVNLADELEGEVFGALRDPALFATASQHPVMRTVVWANGADLAPEFLFELLQGQRQQQAA' A
#
# COMPACT_ATOMS: atom_id res chain seq x y z
N MET A 1 -7.02 -2.93 -2.85
CA MET A 1 -7.64 -2.07 -3.88
C MET A 1 -7.09 -0.66 -3.71
N PRO A 2 -6.66 0.02 -4.79
CA PRO A 2 -6.24 1.41 -4.72
C PRO A 2 -7.40 2.36 -4.46
N LEU A 3 -7.16 3.38 -3.66
CA LEU A 3 -8.07 4.45 -3.29
C LEU A 3 -7.42 5.82 -3.57
N PRO A 4 -8.19 6.92 -3.64
CA PRO A 4 -7.64 8.26 -3.78
C PRO A 4 -6.69 8.63 -2.63
N ASN A 5 -5.79 9.57 -2.91
CA ASN A 5 -4.79 10.11 -1.98
C ASN A 5 -3.79 9.05 -1.50
N TYR A 6 -3.30 8.23 -2.42
CA TYR A 6 -2.24 7.23 -2.18
C TYR A 6 -2.59 6.19 -1.10
N ARG A 7 -3.86 5.82 -1.00
CA ARG A 7 -4.35 4.83 -0.03
C ARG A 7 -4.60 3.48 -0.68
N LEU A 8 -4.41 2.41 0.09
CA LEU A 8 -4.82 1.06 -0.26
C LEU A 8 -5.82 0.54 0.75
N PHE A 9 -6.94 -0.02 0.30
CA PHE A 9 -7.75 -0.90 1.13
C PHE A 9 -7.22 -2.34 1.03
N LEU A 10 -6.83 -2.89 2.17
CA LEU A 10 -6.21 -4.21 2.28
C LEU A 10 -7.02 -5.13 3.18
N ARG A 11 -6.97 -6.43 2.88
CA ARG A 11 -7.48 -7.50 3.74
C ARG A 11 -6.41 -8.57 3.85
N PHE A 12 -6.03 -8.87 5.09
CA PHE A 12 -5.01 -9.85 5.42
C PHE A 12 -5.65 -11.21 5.75
N ASN A 13 -4.84 -12.27 5.68
CA ASN A 13 -5.27 -13.64 6.01
C ASN A 13 -5.68 -13.80 7.49
N SER A 14 -5.21 -12.92 8.38
CA SER A 14 -5.62 -12.84 9.78
C SER A 14 -7.07 -12.37 9.96
N GLY A 15 -7.76 -11.99 8.88
CA GLY A 15 -9.10 -11.41 8.90
C GLY A 15 -9.11 -9.90 9.12
N GLN A 16 -7.99 -9.30 9.52
CA GLN A 16 -7.85 -7.86 9.65
C GLN A 16 -7.92 -7.18 8.27
N SER A 17 -8.56 -6.01 8.23
CA SER A 17 -8.66 -5.19 7.04
C SER A 17 -8.70 -3.71 7.40
N GLY A 18 -8.26 -2.86 6.49
CA GLY A 18 -8.29 -1.42 6.68
C GLY A 18 -7.66 -0.65 5.53
N GLU A 19 -7.72 0.67 5.64
CA GLU A 19 -7.03 1.58 4.75
C GLU A 19 -5.61 1.84 5.27
N VAL A 20 -4.64 1.78 4.36
CA VAL A 20 -3.25 2.17 4.61
C VAL A 20 -2.93 3.35 3.72
N ASN A 21 -2.49 4.46 4.32
CA ASN A 21 -1.95 5.60 3.58
C ASN A 21 -0.46 5.37 3.28
N LEU A 22 -0.07 5.52 2.01
CA LEU A 22 1.32 5.37 1.57
C LEU A 22 1.99 6.70 1.23
N ALA A 23 1.33 7.84 1.40
CA ALA A 23 1.82 9.15 0.95
C ALA A 23 3.24 9.48 1.46
N ASP A 24 3.54 9.11 2.71
CA ASP A 24 4.84 9.34 3.36
C ASP A 24 5.89 8.29 2.95
N GLU A 25 5.47 7.21 2.29
CA GLU A 25 6.33 6.12 1.80
C GLU A 25 6.71 6.29 0.32
N LEU A 26 6.08 7.23 -0.40
CA LEU A 26 6.29 7.45 -1.84
C LEU A 26 7.52 8.35 -2.10
N GLU A 27 8.69 7.82 -1.77
CA GLU A 27 9.98 8.50 -1.93
C GLU A 27 11.00 7.67 -2.73
N GLY A 28 12.10 8.31 -3.12
CA GLY A 28 13.14 7.67 -3.93
C GLY A 28 12.73 7.44 -5.39
N GLU A 29 13.63 6.83 -6.17
CA GLU A 29 13.47 6.68 -7.61
C GLU A 29 12.31 5.73 -7.99
N VAL A 30 12.16 4.62 -7.25
CA VAL A 30 11.16 3.58 -7.54
C VAL A 30 9.77 3.96 -7.04
N PHE A 31 9.64 4.28 -5.74
CA PHE A 31 8.34 4.58 -5.14
C PHE A 31 7.90 6.03 -5.36
N GLY A 32 8.82 6.97 -5.57
CA GLY A 32 8.49 8.35 -5.93
C GLY A 32 7.69 8.47 -7.23
N ALA A 33 7.89 7.56 -8.18
CA ALA A 33 7.08 7.48 -9.41
C ALA A 33 5.59 7.24 -9.13
N LEU A 34 5.25 6.57 -8.03
CA LEU A 34 3.87 6.29 -7.63
C LEU A 34 3.11 7.55 -7.15
N ARG A 35 3.77 8.72 -7.08
CA ARG A 35 3.08 10.00 -6.89
C ARG A 35 2.21 10.39 -8.08
N ASP A 36 2.41 9.79 -9.25
CA ASP A 36 1.42 9.84 -10.33
C ASP A 36 0.20 8.98 -9.95
N PRO A 37 -1.00 9.59 -9.76
CA PRO A 37 -2.20 8.87 -9.37
C PRO A 37 -2.61 7.80 -10.39
N ALA A 38 -2.33 8.00 -11.68
CA ALA A 38 -2.65 7.02 -12.73
C ALA A 38 -1.78 5.78 -12.59
N LEU A 39 -0.50 5.95 -12.28
CA LEU A 39 0.39 4.83 -11.98
C LEU A 39 0.01 4.17 -10.65
N PHE A 40 -0.27 4.94 -9.59
CA PHE A 40 -0.70 4.39 -8.30
C PHE A 40 -1.96 3.52 -8.41
N ALA A 41 -2.92 3.92 -9.26
CA ALA A 41 -4.15 3.19 -9.50
C ALA A 41 -3.95 1.81 -10.15
N THR A 42 -2.74 1.49 -10.63
CA THR A 42 -2.39 0.16 -11.16
C THR A 42 -2.14 -0.90 -10.08
N ALA A 43 -2.18 -0.51 -8.79
CA ALA A 43 -1.94 -1.40 -7.67
C ALA A 43 -2.81 -2.68 -7.75
N SER A 44 -2.15 -3.83 -7.75
CA SER A 44 -2.79 -5.15 -7.79
C SER A 44 -2.05 -6.14 -6.91
N GLN A 45 -2.68 -7.28 -6.59
CA GLN A 45 -1.99 -8.34 -5.85
C GLN A 45 -1.22 -9.22 -6.84
N HIS A 46 0.06 -9.45 -6.58
CA HIS A 46 0.83 -10.43 -7.33
C HIS A 46 0.28 -11.85 -7.08
N PRO A 47 0.00 -12.65 -8.13
CA PRO A 47 -0.70 -13.94 -7.97
C PRO A 47 0.10 -14.98 -7.17
N VAL A 48 1.43 -14.94 -7.26
CA VAL A 48 2.33 -15.88 -6.56
C VAL A 48 2.89 -15.29 -5.26
N MET A 49 3.66 -14.20 -5.34
CA MET A 49 4.31 -13.56 -4.19
C MET A 49 3.33 -12.95 -3.16
N ARG A 50 2.07 -12.69 -3.54
CA ARG A 50 1.05 -12.05 -2.70
C ARG A 50 1.38 -10.64 -2.21
N THR A 51 2.43 -10.02 -2.74
CA THR A 51 2.74 -8.59 -2.58
C THR A 51 1.72 -7.71 -3.29
N VAL A 52 1.67 -6.43 -2.93
CA VAL A 52 1.02 -5.41 -3.78
C VAL A 52 2.05 -4.97 -4.81
N VAL A 53 1.67 -4.97 -6.08
CA VAL A 53 2.54 -4.61 -7.21
C VAL A 53 1.91 -3.52 -8.07
N TRP A 54 2.76 -2.68 -8.66
CA TRP A 54 2.38 -1.63 -9.62
C TRP A 54 2.96 -1.90 -11.01
N ALA A 55 2.43 -1.21 -12.03
CA ALA A 55 2.84 -1.41 -13.42
C ALA A 55 4.31 -1.03 -13.70
N ASN A 56 4.93 -0.20 -12.85
CA ASN A 56 6.35 0.13 -12.93
C ASN A 56 7.26 -0.94 -12.28
N GLY A 57 6.70 -2.04 -11.78
CA GLY A 57 7.42 -3.11 -11.12
C GLY A 57 7.74 -2.88 -9.65
N ALA A 58 7.34 -1.75 -9.07
CA ALA A 58 7.43 -1.55 -7.63
C ALA A 58 6.51 -2.54 -6.91
N ASP A 59 6.95 -3.01 -5.75
CA ASP A 59 6.16 -3.89 -4.90
C ASP A 59 6.34 -3.61 -3.41
N LEU A 60 5.29 -3.91 -2.63
CA LEU A 60 5.31 -3.85 -1.18
C LEU A 60 4.84 -5.18 -0.59
N ALA A 61 5.62 -5.69 0.35
CA ALA A 61 5.35 -6.94 1.03
C ALA A 61 4.15 -6.80 2.00
N PRO A 62 3.35 -7.87 2.21
CA PRO A 62 2.22 -7.84 3.12
C PRO A 62 2.59 -7.44 4.56
N GLU A 63 3.74 -7.87 5.07
CA GLU A 63 4.23 -7.56 6.41
C GLU A 63 4.45 -6.06 6.62
N PHE A 64 5.09 -5.39 5.66
CA PHE A 64 5.30 -3.94 5.69
C PHE A 64 3.96 -3.18 5.70
N LEU A 65 3.03 -3.59 4.83
CA LEU A 65 1.70 -2.99 4.77
C LEU A 65 0.89 -3.25 6.05
N PHE A 66 1.09 -4.39 6.69
CA PHE A 66 0.45 -4.74 7.95
C PHE A 66 0.98 -3.87 9.10
N GLU A 67 2.28 -3.67 9.19
CA GLU A 67 2.92 -2.79 10.18
C GLU A 67 2.44 -1.34 10.04
N LEU A 68 2.38 -0.82 8.80
CA LEU A 68 1.81 0.49 8.53
C LEU A 68 0.36 0.60 8.99
N LEU A 69 -0.47 -0.42 8.70
CA LEU A 69 -1.86 -0.44 9.15
C LEU A 69 -1.96 -0.35 10.68
N GLN A 70 -1.13 -1.11 11.42
CA GLN A 70 -1.16 -1.06 12.89
C GLN A 70 -0.67 0.29 13.42
N GLY A 71 0.43 0.81 12.89
CA GLY A 71 0.99 2.10 13.30
C GLY A 71 0.03 3.26 13.07
N GLN A 72 -0.57 3.33 11.88
CA GLN A 72 -1.54 4.38 11.53
C GLN A 72 -2.81 4.30 12.37
N ARG A 73 -3.29 3.11 12.70
CA ARG A 73 -4.43 2.93 13.62
C ARG A 73 -4.14 3.41 15.03
N GLN A 74 -2.92 3.20 15.52
CA GLN A 74 -2.52 3.67 16.85
C GLN A 74 -2.43 5.20 16.91
N GLN A 75 -1.93 5.83 15.84
CA GLN A 75 -1.85 7.30 15.73
C GLN A 75 -3.22 7.97 15.64
N GLN A 76 -4.23 7.30 15.06
CA GLN A 76 -5.59 7.83 14.97
C GLN A 76 -6.41 7.66 16.27
N ALA A 77 -5.95 6.82 17.18
CA ALA A 77 -6.63 6.53 18.45
C ALA A 77 -6.04 7.31 19.64
N ALA A 78 -5.01 8.13 19.40
CA ALA A 78 -4.34 9.00 20.37
C ALA A 78 -4.79 10.46 20.21
#